data_AF-A0A2E5R6Q6-F1
#
_entry.id   AF-A0A2E5R6Q6-F1
#
_cell.length_a   1.000
_cell.length_b   1.000
_cell.length_c   1.000
_cell.angle_alpha   90.00
_cell.angle_beta   90.00
_cell.angle_gamma   90.00
#
_symmetry.space_group_name_H-M   'P 1'
#
loop_
_entity.id
_entity.type
_entity.pdbx_description
1 polymer ?
#
loop_
_entity_poly.entity_id
_entity_poly.type
_entity_poly.pdbx_seq_one_letter_code
_entity_poly.pdbx_strand_id
1 'polypeptide(L)'
;MTEEQTNQIIPDFIEYFYEIDVDFKRPNKPEMFKFLKIYKKKTEIKKEEEPKTPRDKIIKIESNIPKWKTTDELKLYSTQFIGLTLGNAFKLAKIVNPFLPSIDDIISNKKITDKGLHGKLVETLLYGIKNNSKSESDFTGMIQSEECIPDLKVTHLLEYVNYPGEYRAKERLTCTNISRYNLANCDNFVNSCYKNKCSNILLFALEYKSIKSVEELMNIKILHIMHIDLYQVYKSYIDEDWTYITNMAKDKKKELSQKGQKYLHVHPHGSKGSEQRALGLKNKFVTEIIGKDLEKKYNKNFLIKQGNMLRIKF
;
A
#
# COMPACT_ATOMS: atom_id res chain seq x y z
N MET A 1 23.88 -18.98 9.20
CA MET A 1 22.98 -20.00 9.78
C MET A 1 23.51 -21.38 9.45
N THR A 2 23.33 -22.34 10.36
CA THR A 2 23.61 -23.76 10.09
C THR A 2 22.39 -24.42 9.43
N GLU A 3 22.60 -25.52 8.72
CA GLU A 3 21.56 -26.32 8.06
C GLU A 3 20.47 -26.78 9.06
N GLU A 4 20.86 -27.01 10.31
CA GLU A 4 20.00 -27.33 11.45
C GLU A 4 18.99 -26.21 11.79
N GLN A 5 19.44 -24.95 11.85
CA GLN A 5 18.54 -23.80 12.08
C GLN A 5 17.55 -23.61 10.93
N THR A 6 17.88 -24.08 9.73
CA THR A 6 17.09 -23.92 8.50
C THR A 6 15.99 -24.98 8.39
N ASN A 7 16.23 -26.16 8.96
CA ASN A 7 15.26 -27.25 9.03
C ASN A 7 14.23 -27.10 10.14
N GLN A 8 14.45 -26.19 11.09
CA GLN A 8 13.51 -25.88 12.19
C GLN A 8 12.54 -24.74 11.84
N ILE A 9 12.97 -23.79 11.01
CA ILE A 9 12.11 -22.68 10.53
C ILE A 9 10.92 -23.19 9.71
N ILE A 10 11.03 -24.30 8.98
CA ILE A 10 9.93 -24.81 8.14
C ILE A 10 8.80 -25.42 9.01
N PRO A 11 9.07 -26.29 9.99
CA PRO A 11 8.09 -26.73 10.99
C PRO A 11 7.44 -25.58 11.75
N ASP A 12 8.23 -24.65 12.30
CA ASP A 12 7.71 -23.51 13.09
C ASP A 12 6.80 -22.60 12.25
N PHE A 13 7.12 -22.42 10.97
CA PHE A 13 6.31 -21.65 10.02
C PHE A 13 5.02 -22.39 9.63
N ILE A 14 5.06 -23.72 9.55
CA ILE A 14 3.87 -24.53 9.28
C ILE A 14 2.97 -24.54 10.52
N GLU A 15 3.50 -24.71 11.74
CA GLU A 15 2.75 -24.63 13.00
C GLU A 15 2.15 -23.24 13.23
N TYR A 16 2.90 -22.16 12.99
CA TYR A 16 2.39 -20.79 13.08
C TYR A 16 1.18 -20.54 12.16
N PHE A 17 1.16 -21.11 10.97
CA PHE A 17 0.00 -21.05 10.06
C PHE A 17 -1.16 -21.99 10.46
N TYR A 18 -0.91 -23.03 11.26
CA TYR A 18 -1.97 -23.88 11.81
C TYR A 18 -2.64 -23.26 13.06
N GLU A 19 -1.94 -22.40 13.79
CA GLU A 19 -2.49 -21.70 14.97
C GLU A 19 -3.29 -20.42 14.63
N ILE A 20 -3.05 -19.79 13.47
CA ILE A 20 -3.68 -18.51 13.09
C ILE A 20 -4.97 -18.74 12.27
N ASP A 21 -6.01 -19.09 13.01
CA ASP A 21 -7.44 -18.79 12.76
C ASP A 21 -8.21 -19.52 11.63
N VAL A 22 -9.46 -19.83 11.98
CA VAL A 22 -10.27 -20.97 11.53
C VAL A 22 -11.34 -20.54 10.50
N ASP A 23 -11.45 -19.25 10.18
CA ASP A 23 -12.68 -18.71 9.56
C ASP A 23 -12.52 -17.99 8.21
N PHE A 24 -11.37 -18.05 7.53
CA PHE A 24 -11.27 -17.59 6.14
C PHE A 24 -10.65 -18.64 5.21
N LYS A 25 -11.30 -18.87 4.07
CA LYS A 25 -10.87 -19.86 3.06
C LYS A 25 -9.42 -19.62 2.67
N ARG A 26 -8.59 -20.57 3.13
CA ARG A 26 -7.14 -20.76 2.92
C ARG A 26 -6.60 -20.12 1.62
N PRO A 27 -5.50 -19.37 1.65
CA PRO A 27 -4.71 -19.15 0.44
C PRO A 27 -4.27 -20.51 -0.11
N ASN A 28 -4.29 -20.65 -1.44
CA ASN A 28 -4.05 -21.91 -2.12
C ASN A 28 -2.61 -22.39 -1.80
N LYS A 29 -2.48 -23.41 -0.94
CA LYS A 29 -1.20 -24.00 -0.44
C LYS A 29 -0.11 -24.08 -1.53
N PRO A 30 -0.38 -24.49 -2.79
CA PRO A 30 0.66 -24.68 -3.80
C PRO A 30 1.44 -23.40 -4.18
N GLU A 31 0.82 -22.22 -4.15
CA GLU A 31 1.48 -20.98 -4.59
C GLU A 31 2.46 -20.43 -3.55
N MET A 32 2.12 -20.56 -2.27
CA MET A 32 2.97 -20.15 -1.15
C MET A 32 4.27 -20.97 -1.09
N PHE A 33 4.18 -22.30 -1.28
CA PHE A 33 5.35 -23.19 -1.35
C PHE A 33 6.22 -22.90 -2.58
N LYS A 34 5.62 -22.49 -3.70
CA LYS A 34 6.34 -22.12 -4.93
C LYS A 34 7.17 -20.86 -4.72
N PHE A 35 6.63 -19.84 -4.02
CA PHE A 35 7.36 -18.61 -3.70
C PHE A 35 8.54 -18.85 -2.75
N LEU A 36 8.33 -19.59 -1.65
CA LEU A 36 9.39 -19.91 -0.70
C LEU A 36 10.54 -20.69 -1.35
N LYS A 37 10.25 -21.59 -2.30
CA LYS A 37 11.28 -22.28 -3.11
C LYS A 37 12.04 -21.32 -4.04
N ILE A 38 11.36 -20.37 -4.68
CA ILE A 38 11.98 -19.39 -5.60
C ILE A 38 12.86 -18.40 -4.83
N TYR A 39 12.42 -17.93 -3.66
CA TYR A 39 13.16 -16.96 -2.85
C TYR A 39 14.40 -17.59 -2.20
N LYS A 40 14.29 -18.83 -1.66
CA LYS A 40 15.43 -19.58 -1.09
C LYS A 40 16.55 -19.81 -2.09
N LYS A 41 16.23 -20.01 -3.38
CA LYS A 41 17.23 -20.22 -4.43
C LYS A 41 18.04 -18.96 -4.77
N LYS A 42 17.57 -17.77 -4.36
CA LYS A 42 18.27 -16.48 -4.55
C LYS A 42 19.06 -16.03 -3.31
N THR A 43 18.74 -16.55 -2.13
CA THR A 43 19.37 -16.16 -0.86
C THR A 43 20.33 -17.25 -0.35
N GLU A 44 21.27 -17.72 -1.19
CA GLU A 44 22.47 -18.37 -0.65
C GLU A 44 23.25 -17.32 0.15
N ILE A 45 22.90 -17.20 1.43
CA ILE A 45 23.51 -16.27 2.38
C ILE A 45 24.94 -16.74 2.59
N LYS A 46 25.89 -16.11 1.89
CA LYS A 46 27.30 -16.16 2.31
C LYS A 46 27.37 -15.63 3.74
N LYS A 47 27.99 -16.40 4.64
CA LYS A 47 28.29 -15.95 6.00
C LYS A 47 29.21 -14.74 5.91
N GLU A 48 28.65 -13.54 5.97
CA GLU A 48 29.44 -12.29 6.00
C GLU A 48 29.24 -11.56 7.32
N GLU A 49 30.38 -11.12 7.88
CA GLU A 49 30.58 -10.54 9.21
C GLU A 49 29.50 -9.51 9.60
N GLU A 50 29.22 -9.44 10.90
CA GLU A 50 28.34 -8.40 11.44
C GLU A 50 28.90 -7.00 11.16
N PRO A 51 28.07 -6.05 10.70
CA PRO A 51 28.51 -4.70 10.38
C PRO A 51 28.98 -3.96 11.64
N LYS A 52 30.23 -3.51 11.63
CA LYS A 52 30.94 -2.90 12.77
C LYS A 52 30.55 -1.44 13.03
N THR A 53 30.01 -0.74 12.04
CA THR A 53 29.60 0.67 12.17
C THR A 53 28.14 0.93 11.77
N PRO A 54 27.51 2.03 12.23
CA PRO A 54 26.17 2.43 11.77
C PRO A 54 26.08 2.63 10.25
N ARG A 55 27.16 3.10 9.62
CA ARG A 55 27.26 3.26 8.16
C ARG A 55 27.27 1.90 7.45
N ASP A 56 27.98 0.92 8.00
CA ASP A 56 28.01 -0.44 7.47
C ASP A 56 26.66 -1.14 7.62
N LYS A 57 25.93 -0.86 8.71
CA LYS A 57 24.55 -1.32 8.90
C LYS A 57 23.63 -0.76 7.81
N ILE A 58 23.75 0.53 7.48
CA ILE A 58 22.94 1.18 6.43
C ILE A 58 23.22 0.57 5.06
N ILE A 59 24.50 0.36 4.71
CA ILE A 59 24.90 -0.24 3.43
C ILE A 59 24.42 -1.70 3.32
N LYS A 60 24.52 -2.48 4.42
CA LYS A 60 24.06 -3.88 4.47
C LYS A 60 22.54 -3.99 4.37
N ILE A 61 21.78 -3.01 4.86
CA ILE A 61 20.32 -2.98 4.67
C ILE A 61 19.97 -2.69 3.20
N GLU A 62 20.63 -1.70 2.58
CA GLU A 62 20.33 -1.30 1.19
C GLU A 62 20.62 -2.40 0.15
N SER A 63 21.66 -3.21 0.36
CA SER A 63 21.97 -4.35 -0.51
C SER A 63 21.00 -5.53 -0.37
N ASN A 64 20.26 -5.60 0.73
CA ASN A 64 19.33 -6.70 1.06
C ASN A 64 17.85 -6.31 0.99
N ILE A 65 17.53 -5.13 0.44
CA ILE A 65 16.15 -4.75 0.12
C ILE A 65 15.60 -5.75 -0.93
N PRO A 66 14.37 -6.27 -0.76
CA PRO A 66 13.77 -7.15 -1.76
C PRO A 66 13.75 -6.48 -3.14
N LYS A 67 14.16 -7.22 -4.17
CA LYS A 67 14.06 -6.80 -5.57
C LYS A 67 13.16 -7.76 -6.31
N TRP A 68 12.21 -7.20 -7.05
CA TRP A 68 11.29 -7.93 -7.90
C TRP A 68 11.68 -7.76 -9.36
N LYS A 69 11.53 -8.82 -10.15
CA LYS A 69 11.72 -8.72 -11.59
C LYS A 69 10.59 -7.90 -12.21
N THR A 70 9.35 -8.19 -11.80
CA THR A 70 8.13 -7.60 -12.33
C THR A 70 7.18 -7.18 -11.20
N THR A 71 6.20 -6.36 -11.53
CA THR A 71 5.12 -5.96 -10.64
C THR A 71 4.19 -7.13 -10.33
N ASP A 72 4.12 -8.16 -11.17
CA ASP A 72 3.38 -9.40 -10.84
C ASP A 72 4.06 -10.20 -9.73
N GLU A 73 5.40 -10.24 -9.68
CA GLU A 73 6.12 -10.83 -8.53
C GLU A 73 5.85 -10.03 -7.25
N LEU A 74 5.83 -8.70 -7.33
CA LEU A 74 5.45 -7.83 -6.21
C LEU A 74 4.02 -8.12 -5.74
N LYS A 75 3.04 -8.13 -6.64
CA LYS A 75 1.65 -8.48 -6.33
C LYS A 75 1.53 -9.83 -5.65
N LEU A 76 2.22 -10.84 -6.16
CA LEU A 76 2.17 -12.19 -5.61
C LEU A 76 2.69 -12.20 -4.17
N TYR A 77 3.82 -11.52 -3.90
CA TYR A 77 4.35 -11.34 -2.55
C TYR A 77 3.35 -10.61 -1.64
N SER A 78 2.83 -9.47 -2.07
CA SER A 78 1.93 -8.64 -1.26
C SER A 78 0.63 -9.36 -0.91
N THR A 79 0.02 -10.06 -1.86
CA THR A 79 -1.28 -10.72 -1.67
C THR A 79 -1.26 -11.87 -0.67
N GLN A 80 -0.08 -12.38 -0.28
CA GLN A 80 0.05 -13.36 0.80
C GLN A 80 -0.35 -12.80 2.19
N PHE A 81 -0.36 -11.48 2.35
CA PHE A 81 -0.69 -10.83 3.63
C PHE A 81 -2.19 -10.58 3.83
N ILE A 82 -3.02 -10.84 2.82
CA ILE A 82 -4.48 -10.68 2.93
C ILE A 82 -5.03 -11.62 4.01
N GLY A 83 -5.89 -11.10 4.88
CA GLY A 83 -6.49 -11.81 6.00
C GLY A 83 -5.64 -11.82 7.27
N LEU A 84 -4.34 -11.52 7.19
CA LEU A 84 -3.47 -11.43 8.35
C LEU A 84 -3.70 -10.13 9.12
N THR A 85 -3.33 -10.14 10.39
CA THR A 85 -3.09 -8.90 11.14
C THR A 85 -1.77 -8.27 10.71
N LEU A 86 -1.60 -6.96 10.88
CA LEU A 86 -0.35 -6.26 10.59
C LEU A 86 0.85 -6.91 11.31
N GLY A 87 0.69 -7.28 12.58
CA GLY A 87 1.74 -7.92 13.36
C GLY A 87 2.18 -9.26 12.76
N ASN A 88 1.23 -10.09 12.34
CA ASN A 88 1.54 -11.37 11.71
C ASN A 88 2.17 -11.18 10.31
N ALA A 89 1.69 -10.20 9.54
CA ALA A 89 2.28 -9.85 8.25
C ALA A 89 3.74 -9.36 8.38
N PHE A 90 4.03 -8.51 9.37
CA PHE A 90 5.40 -8.02 9.63
C PHE A 90 6.34 -9.13 10.10
N LYS A 91 5.87 -10.01 10.99
CA LYS A 91 6.63 -11.21 11.40
C LYS A 91 6.94 -12.09 10.19
N LEU A 92 5.94 -12.38 9.37
CA LEU A 92 6.08 -13.18 8.15
C LEU A 92 7.11 -12.56 7.19
N ALA A 93 7.01 -11.26 6.92
CA ALA A 93 7.96 -10.55 6.06
C ALA A 93 9.39 -10.58 6.62
N LYS A 94 9.56 -10.41 7.93
CA LYS A 94 10.86 -10.48 8.62
C LYS A 94 11.46 -11.89 8.58
N ILE A 95 10.66 -12.95 8.62
CA ILE A 95 11.14 -14.33 8.42
C ILE A 95 11.65 -14.52 6.98
N VAL A 96 10.92 -13.99 5.99
CA VAL A 96 11.34 -14.05 4.58
C VAL A 96 12.57 -13.19 4.30
N ASN A 97 12.66 -12.03 4.93
CA ASN A 97 13.81 -11.14 4.85
C ASN A 97 14.25 -10.65 6.25
N PRO A 98 15.22 -11.34 6.87
CA PRO A 98 15.74 -10.98 8.20
C PRO A 98 16.37 -9.59 8.30
N PHE A 99 16.66 -8.91 7.19
CA PHE A 99 17.24 -7.57 7.16
C PHE A 99 16.21 -6.43 7.26
N LEU A 100 14.91 -6.72 7.16
CA LEU A 100 13.87 -5.72 7.40
C LEU A 100 13.95 -5.19 8.84
N PRO A 101 13.66 -3.91 9.11
CA PRO A 101 13.73 -3.39 10.47
C PRO A 101 12.69 -4.03 11.39
N SER A 102 12.89 -3.90 12.70
CA SER A 102 11.88 -4.27 13.69
C SER A 102 10.86 -3.14 13.85
N ILE A 103 9.72 -3.45 14.46
CA ILE A 103 8.71 -2.43 14.76
C ILE A 103 9.21 -1.38 15.76
N ASP A 104 10.00 -1.80 16.74
CA ASP A 104 10.53 -0.94 17.79
C ASP A 104 11.46 0.14 17.21
N ASP A 105 12.19 -0.20 16.14
CA ASP A 105 13.01 0.75 15.39
C ASP A 105 12.18 1.91 14.80
N ILE A 106 10.90 1.69 14.52
CA ILE A 106 10.02 2.68 13.89
C ILE A 106 9.17 3.43 14.91
N ILE A 107 8.67 2.75 15.94
CA ILE A 107 7.70 3.31 16.91
C ILE A 107 8.40 4.07 18.04
N SER A 108 9.65 3.75 18.39
CA SER A 108 10.39 4.36 19.50
C SER A 108 10.42 5.90 19.50
N ASN A 109 10.17 6.56 18.37
CA ASN A 109 10.16 8.02 18.23
C ASN A 109 8.85 8.60 17.65
N LYS A 110 7.74 7.85 17.66
CA LYS A 110 6.47 8.28 17.05
C LYS A 110 5.28 8.06 17.95
N LYS A 111 4.27 8.94 17.85
CA LYS A 111 2.99 8.69 18.50
C LYS A 111 2.23 7.66 17.67
N ILE A 112 1.58 6.71 18.34
CA ILE A 112 0.72 5.69 17.69
C ILE A 112 -0.40 6.35 16.87
N THR A 113 -0.79 7.57 17.24
CA THR A 113 -1.80 8.39 16.56
C THR A 113 -1.25 9.24 15.41
N ASP A 114 0.04 9.12 15.07
CA ASP A 114 0.64 9.90 14.00
C ASP A 114 0.02 9.58 12.64
N LYS A 115 -0.39 10.65 11.95
CA LYS A 115 -0.95 10.55 10.60
C LYS A 115 0.09 9.91 9.67
N GLY A 116 -0.35 8.89 8.93
CA GLY A 116 0.50 8.15 8.00
C GLY A 116 1.38 7.08 8.63
N LEU A 117 1.33 6.83 9.95
CA LEU A 117 2.12 5.78 10.60
C LEU A 117 1.91 4.41 9.94
N HIS A 118 0.67 4.02 9.66
CA HIS A 118 0.34 2.74 9.01
C HIS A 118 1.01 2.58 7.64
N GLY A 119 1.01 3.64 6.81
CA GLY A 119 1.71 3.66 5.52
C GLY A 119 3.20 3.40 5.70
N LYS A 120 3.83 4.14 6.60
CA LYS A 120 5.26 4.01 6.93
C LYS A 120 5.61 2.60 7.46
N LEU A 121 4.75 2.02 8.29
CA LEU A 121 4.96 0.66 8.80
C LEU A 121 4.87 -0.36 7.67
N VAL A 122 3.86 -0.28 6.80
CA VAL A 122 3.71 -1.17 5.65
C VAL A 122 4.92 -1.03 4.69
N GLU A 123 5.30 0.19 4.32
CA GLU A 123 6.48 0.48 3.48
C GLU A 123 7.76 -0.11 4.06
N THR A 124 8.06 0.20 5.32
CA THR A 124 9.34 -0.16 5.90
C THR A 124 9.39 -1.64 6.34
N LEU A 125 8.34 -2.15 6.99
CA LEU A 125 8.35 -3.49 7.60
C LEU A 125 7.96 -4.62 6.63
N LEU A 126 7.28 -4.34 5.52
CA LEU A 126 7.04 -5.36 4.49
C LEU A 126 8.00 -5.30 3.32
N TYR A 127 8.56 -4.11 3.03
CA TYR A 127 9.34 -3.90 1.80
C TYR A 127 10.72 -3.27 2.04
N GLY A 128 11.04 -2.81 3.25
CA GLY A 128 12.32 -2.15 3.52
C GLY A 128 12.43 -0.75 2.91
N ILE A 129 11.30 -0.16 2.51
CA ILE A 129 11.26 1.18 1.90
C ILE A 129 11.53 2.21 3.00
N LYS A 130 12.57 3.02 2.80
CA LYS A 130 12.96 4.06 3.75
C LYS A 130 11.99 5.23 3.67
N ASN A 131 11.56 5.70 4.84
CA ASN A 131 10.84 6.96 4.99
C ASN A 131 11.69 8.13 4.49
N ASN A 132 11.46 8.56 3.25
CA ASN A 132 12.10 9.74 2.68
C ASN A 132 11.02 10.56 1.93
N SER A 133 11.32 11.83 1.63
CA SER A 133 10.38 12.71 0.92
C SER A 133 10.63 12.72 -0.60
N LYS A 134 11.05 11.59 -1.19
CA LYS A 134 11.33 11.53 -2.62
C LYS A 134 10.04 11.70 -3.44
N SER A 135 10.18 12.40 -4.56
CA SER A 135 9.10 12.62 -5.53
C SER A 135 8.79 11.36 -6.35
N GLU A 136 9.71 10.41 -6.41
CA GLU A 136 9.60 9.13 -7.12
C GLU A 136 8.59 8.18 -6.45
N SER A 137 8.14 7.17 -7.21
CA SER A 137 7.27 6.11 -6.71
C SER A 137 8.00 5.20 -5.73
N ASP A 138 7.28 4.62 -4.77
CA ASP A 138 7.88 3.90 -3.64
C ASP A 138 8.77 2.70 -4.03
N PHE A 139 8.46 2.02 -5.13
CA PHE A 139 9.22 0.86 -5.62
C PHE A 139 10.33 1.20 -6.62
N THR A 140 10.70 2.48 -6.73
CA THR A 140 11.74 2.93 -7.69
C THR A 140 13.09 2.29 -7.35
N GLY A 141 13.70 1.64 -8.35
CA GLY A 141 14.96 0.89 -8.18
C GLY A 141 14.80 -0.51 -7.55
N MET A 142 13.57 -0.92 -7.21
CA MET A 142 13.26 -2.25 -6.66
C MET A 142 12.63 -3.19 -7.70
N ILE A 143 12.03 -2.65 -8.76
CA ILE A 143 11.47 -3.40 -9.89
C ILE A 143 12.40 -3.24 -11.10
N GLN A 144 12.86 -4.36 -11.67
CA GLN A 144 13.94 -4.35 -12.67
C GLN A 144 13.48 -4.06 -14.10
N SER A 145 12.22 -4.31 -14.46
CA SER A 145 11.79 -4.40 -15.86
C SER A 145 10.50 -3.65 -16.21
N GLU A 146 10.19 -2.54 -15.53
CA GLU A 146 8.94 -1.82 -15.81
C GLU A 146 9.11 -0.32 -16.02
N GLU A 147 8.40 0.19 -17.03
CA GLU A 147 8.28 1.62 -17.32
C GLU A 147 7.39 2.35 -16.30
N CYS A 148 6.46 1.63 -15.66
CA CYS A 148 5.54 2.19 -14.68
C CYS A 148 5.70 1.50 -13.32
N ILE A 149 6.29 2.22 -12.38
CA ILE A 149 6.59 1.72 -11.05
C ILE A 149 5.42 2.04 -10.10
N PRO A 150 4.86 1.06 -9.38
CA PRO A 150 3.73 1.29 -8.50
C PRO A 150 4.10 2.22 -7.32
N ASP A 151 3.11 2.94 -6.84
CA ASP A 151 3.15 3.70 -5.59
C ASP A 151 2.38 2.91 -4.52
N LEU A 152 2.93 2.77 -3.33
CA LEU A 152 2.30 2.08 -2.23
C LEU A 152 1.30 3.02 -1.56
N LYS A 153 0.07 2.55 -1.40
CA LYS A 153 -0.97 3.29 -0.71
C LYS A 153 -1.65 2.43 0.33
N VAL A 154 -1.93 3.04 1.48
CA VAL A 154 -2.71 2.44 2.55
C VAL A 154 -4.00 3.22 2.71
N THR A 155 -5.13 2.51 2.72
CA THR A 155 -6.45 3.04 3.06
C THR A 155 -7.05 2.25 4.20
N HIS A 156 -7.88 2.91 5.01
CA HIS A 156 -8.65 2.26 6.06
C HIS A 156 -10.10 2.09 5.62
N LEU A 157 -10.67 0.93 5.88
CA LEU A 157 -12.05 0.59 5.62
C LEU A 157 -12.84 0.64 6.92
N LEU A 158 -13.80 1.56 6.97
CA LEU A 158 -14.73 1.71 8.07
C LEU A 158 -15.95 0.81 7.82
N GLU A 159 -16.23 -0.07 8.78
CA GLU A 159 -17.44 -0.87 8.82
C GLU A 159 -18.67 0.01 9.10
N TYR A 160 -19.79 -0.35 8.49
CA TYR A 160 -21.07 0.29 8.75
C TYR A 160 -21.70 -0.28 10.01
N VAL A 161 -22.02 0.60 10.97
CA VAL A 161 -22.68 0.23 12.24
C VAL A 161 -23.96 -0.59 12.03
N ASN A 162 -24.77 -0.24 11.03
CA ASN A 162 -26.05 -0.90 10.76
C ASN A 162 -25.95 -2.06 9.75
N TYR A 163 -24.75 -2.33 9.23
CA TYR A 163 -24.51 -3.38 8.25
C TYR A 163 -23.19 -4.09 8.57
N PRO A 164 -23.16 -4.95 9.61
CA PRO A 164 -21.97 -5.72 9.96
C PRO A 164 -21.45 -6.54 8.76
N GLY A 165 -20.13 -6.55 8.57
CA GLY A 165 -19.45 -7.14 7.42
C GLY A 165 -19.45 -6.27 6.15
N GLU A 166 -20.07 -5.08 6.19
CA GLU A 166 -20.08 -4.15 5.07
C GLU A 166 -19.26 -2.89 5.35
N TYR A 167 -18.39 -2.53 4.41
CA TYR A 167 -17.33 -1.54 4.61
C TYR A 167 -17.35 -0.43 3.56
N ARG A 168 -16.71 0.69 3.87
CA ARG A 168 -16.32 1.74 2.91
C ARG A 168 -14.94 2.28 3.20
N ALA A 169 -14.28 2.87 2.21
CA ALA A 169 -13.12 3.70 2.48
C ALA A 169 -13.49 4.83 3.46
N LYS A 170 -12.78 4.89 4.58
CA LYS A 170 -13.01 5.87 5.64
C LYS A 170 -12.71 7.28 5.19
N GLU A 171 -11.60 7.44 4.47
CA GLU A 171 -11.08 8.73 4.04
C GLU A 171 -10.75 8.70 2.54
N ARG A 172 -10.53 9.89 1.97
CA ARG A 172 -9.91 10.02 0.64
C ARG A 172 -8.49 9.46 0.68
N LEU A 173 -8.03 8.93 -0.44
CA LEU A 173 -6.65 8.47 -0.58
C LEU A 173 -5.79 9.60 -1.13
N THR A 174 -4.87 10.14 -0.33
CA THR A 174 -3.93 11.17 -0.80
C THR A 174 -2.85 10.53 -1.66
N CYS A 175 -2.64 11.06 -2.87
CA CYS A 175 -1.64 10.55 -3.81
C CYS A 175 -0.32 11.31 -3.66
N THR A 176 -0.33 12.62 -3.92
CA THR A 176 0.89 13.44 -3.91
C THR A 176 0.58 14.93 -3.82
N ASN A 177 1.53 15.71 -3.30
CA ASN A 177 1.50 17.16 -3.32
C ASN A 177 1.57 17.69 -4.76
N ILE A 178 0.91 18.82 -5.01
CA ILE A 178 0.89 19.46 -6.33
C ILE A 178 1.48 20.85 -6.33
N SER A 179 1.95 21.24 -7.51
CA SER A 179 2.33 22.60 -7.85
C SER A 179 1.33 23.13 -8.87
N ARG A 180 0.79 24.32 -8.61
CA ARG A 180 -0.10 25.00 -9.56
C ARG A 180 0.59 25.21 -10.92
N TYR A 181 1.88 25.51 -10.90
CA TYR A 181 2.66 25.69 -12.13
C TYR A 181 2.71 24.39 -12.95
N ASN A 182 3.02 23.26 -12.33
CA ASN A 182 3.07 21.98 -13.05
C ASN A 182 1.71 21.58 -13.62
N LEU A 183 0.62 21.82 -12.87
CA LEU A 183 -0.74 21.57 -13.36
C LEU A 183 -1.10 22.48 -14.54
N ALA A 184 -0.78 23.78 -14.46
CA ALA A 184 -1.12 24.73 -15.51
C ALA A 184 -0.39 24.47 -16.84
N ASN A 185 0.77 23.79 -16.77
CA ASN A 185 1.63 23.48 -17.91
C ASN A 185 1.59 22.00 -18.33
N CYS A 186 0.55 21.25 -17.94
CA CYS A 186 0.43 19.83 -18.29
C CYS A 186 -1.01 19.48 -18.69
N ASP A 187 -1.29 19.53 -20.00
CA ASP A 187 -2.64 19.32 -20.52
C ASP A 187 -3.13 17.87 -20.39
N ASN A 188 -2.22 16.90 -20.40
CA ASN A 188 -2.55 15.48 -20.43
C ASN A 188 -2.06 14.77 -19.16
N PHE A 189 -2.96 14.10 -18.45
CA PHE A 189 -2.62 13.37 -17.22
C PHE A 189 -1.52 12.32 -17.44
N VAL A 190 -1.58 11.60 -18.56
CA VAL A 190 -0.62 10.55 -18.90
C VAL A 190 0.82 11.07 -19.07
N ASN A 191 0.99 12.35 -19.37
CA ASN A 191 2.29 13.01 -19.49
C ASN A 191 2.68 13.78 -18.23
N SER A 192 1.83 13.75 -17.19
CA SER A 192 2.07 14.47 -15.95
C SER A 192 3.08 13.75 -15.07
N CYS A 193 3.86 14.52 -14.32
CA CYS A 193 4.74 13.99 -13.27
C CYS A 193 3.96 13.34 -12.11
N TYR A 194 2.64 13.46 -12.09
CA TYR A 194 1.77 12.88 -11.07
C TYR A 194 1.21 11.51 -11.48
N LYS A 195 1.35 11.11 -12.76
CA LYS A 195 0.76 9.88 -13.30
C LYS A 195 1.06 8.69 -12.40
N ASN A 196 2.33 8.37 -12.18
CA ASN A 196 2.71 7.14 -11.47
C ASN A 196 2.12 7.12 -10.05
N LYS A 197 2.23 8.23 -9.29
CA LYS A 197 1.69 8.34 -7.93
C LYS A 197 0.16 8.34 -7.82
N CYS A 198 -0.54 8.68 -8.91
CA CYS A 198 -1.98 8.83 -8.91
C CYS A 198 -2.72 7.71 -9.65
N SER A 199 -2.02 6.92 -10.47
CA SER A 199 -2.65 5.88 -11.31
C SER A 199 -2.15 4.48 -11.03
N ASN A 200 -0.83 4.26 -10.92
CA ASN A 200 -0.28 2.92 -10.72
C ASN A 200 -0.07 2.65 -9.23
N ILE A 201 -1.02 1.95 -8.61
CA ILE A 201 -1.12 1.87 -7.15
C ILE A 201 -1.12 0.42 -6.69
N LEU A 202 -0.25 0.11 -5.73
CA LEU A 202 -0.37 -1.05 -4.85
C LEU A 202 -1.12 -0.62 -3.58
N LEU A 203 -2.40 -0.97 -3.50
CA LEU A 203 -3.30 -0.53 -2.43
C LEU A 203 -3.47 -1.61 -1.37
N PHE A 204 -3.18 -1.25 -0.13
CA PHE A 204 -3.52 -2.00 1.08
C PHE A 204 -4.80 -1.44 1.69
N ALA A 205 -5.84 -2.27 1.79
CA ALA A 205 -7.08 -1.94 2.47
C ALA A 205 -7.09 -2.58 3.86
N LEU A 206 -6.90 -1.76 4.88
CA LEU A 206 -6.85 -2.17 6.28
C LEU A 206 -8.21 -1.98 6.95
N GLU A 207 -8.52 -2.83 7.91
CA GLU A 207 -9.64 -2.59 8.82
C GLU A 207 -9.42 -1.28 9.60
N TYR A 208 -10.47 -0.47 9.76
CA TYR A 208 -10.41 0.68 10.64
C TYR A 208 -10.83 0.31 12.06
N LYS A 209 -9.94 0.55 13.03
CA LYS A 209 -10.24 0.53 14.47
C LYS A 209 -9.74 1.80 15.14
N SER A 210 -10.35 2.16 16.28
CA SER A 210 -9.77 3.16 17.17
C SER A 210 -8.61 2.50 17.92
N ILE A 211 -7.41 3.06 17.78
CA ILE A 211 -6.17 2.48 18.30
C ILE A 211 -5.65 3.35 19.44
N LYS A 212 -5.28 2.71 20.54
CA LYS A 212 -4.72 3.30 21.76
C LYS A 212 -3.36 2.71 22.13
N SER A 213 -3.01 1.53 21.61
CA SER A 213 -1.75 0.85 21.90
C SER A 213 -1.08 0.28 20.64
N VAL A 214 0.21 -0.10 20.74
CA VAL A 214 0.93 -0.79 19.67
C VAL A 214 0.32 -2.17 19.41
N GLU A 215 -0.10 -2.86 20.46
CA GLU A 215 -0.77 -4.17 20.36
C GLU A 215 -2.06 -4.08 19.53
N GLU A 216 -2.91 -3.08 19.81
CA GLU A 216 -4.11 -2.82 19.02
C GLU A 216 -3.78 -2.48 17.56
N LEU A 217 -2.68 -1.75 17.31
CA LEU A 217 -2.20 -1.47 15.96
C LEU A 217 -1.79 -2.75 15.25
N MET A 218 -1.06 -3.64 15.92
CA MET A 218 -0.62 -4.93 15.38
C MET A 218 -1.79 -5.86 15.06
N ASN A 219 -2.91 -5.71 15.73
CA ASN A 219 -4.11 -6.53 15.53
C ASN A 219 -5.04 -6.03 14.41
N ILE A 220 -4.68 -4.94 13.71
CA ILE A 220 -5.43 -4.48 12.52
C ILE A 220 -5.35 -5.51 11.41
N LYS A 221 -6.50 -5.93 10.89
CA LYS A 221 -6.58 -6.88 9.77
C LYS A 221 -6.31 -6.19 8.43
N ILE A 222 -5.58 -6.87 7.57
CA ILE A 222 -5.42 -6.54 6.15
C ILE A 222 -6.58 -7.20 5.40
N LEU A 223 -7.60 -6.42 5.03
CA LEU A 223 -8.82 -6.95 4.42
C LEU A 223 -8.62 -7.25 2.93
N HIS A 224 -7.85 -6.42 2.23
CA HIS A 224 -7.59 -6.61 0.81
C HIS A 224 -6.26 -5.98 0.39
N ILE A 225 -5.65 -6.55 -0.65
CA ILE A 225 -4.51 -5.96 -1.33
C ILE A 225 -4.75 -6.10 -2.83
N MET A 226 -4.61 -4.99 -3.55
CA MET A 226 -4.74 -4.96 -5.00
C MET A 226 -3.66 -4.11 -5.64
N HIS A 227 -3.34 -4.43 -6.89
CA HIS A 227 -2.56 -3.57 -7.75
C HIS A 227 -3.40 -3.14 -8.94
N ILE A 228 -3.42 -1.84 -9.22
CA ILE A 228 -4.21 -1.28 -10.30
C ILE A 228 -3.48 -0.14 -11.00
N ASP A 229 -3.52 -0.13 -12.33
CA ASP A 229 -3.33 1.09 -13.12
C ASP A 229 -4.70 1.72 -13.36
N LEU A 230 -5.02 2.75 -12.57
CA LEU A 230 -6.30 3.46 -12.67
C LEU A 230 -6.44 4.18 -14.00
N TYR A 231 -5.35 4.62 -14.64
CA TYR A 231 -5.44 5.29 -15.92
C TYR A 231 -5.83 4.32 -17.02
N GLN A 232 -5.33 3.09 -16.96
CA GLN A 232 -5.71 2.04 -17.90
C GLN A 232 -7.20 1.67 -17.78
N VAL A 233 -7.75 1.66 -16.56
CA VAL A 233 -9.13 1.18 -16.30
C VAL A 233 -10.16 2.31 -16.34
N TYR A 234 -9.80 3.52 -15.90
CA TYR A 234 -10.71 4.65 -15.67
C TYR A 234 -10.30 5.90 -16.44
N LYS A 235 -9.64 5.72 -17.59
CA LYS A 235 -9.07 6.79 -18.43
C LYS A 235 -10.01 8.00 -18.59
N SER A 236 -11.23 7.76 -19.08
CA SER A 236 -12.19 8.83 -19.39
C SER A 236 -12.54 9.68 -18.16
N TYR A 237 -12.68 9.04 -17.00
CA TYR A 237 -13.00 9.71 -15.75
C TYR A 237 -11.83 10.53 -15.21
N ILE A 238 -10.61 9.99 -15.31
CA ILE A 238 -9.40 10.69 -14.89
C ILE A 238 -9.12 11.88 -15.81
N ASP A 239 -9.29 11.73 -17.12
CA ASP A 239 -9.10 12.82 -18.09
C ASP A 239 -10.13 13.96 -17.89
N GLU A 240 -11.39 13.64 -17.58
CA GLU A 240 -12.43 14.64 -17.25
C GLU A 240 -12.03 15.46 -16.02
N ASP A 241 -11.67 14.79 -14.92
CA ASP A 241 -11.24 15.45 -13.69
C ASP A 241 -9.93 16.24 -13.90
N TRP A 242 -8.97 15.67 -14.64
CA TRP A 242 -7.69 16.33 -14.94
C TRP A 242 -7.88 17.61 -15.75
N THR A 243 -8.75 17.58 -16.76
CA THR A 243 -9.09 18.77 -17.57
C THR A 243 -9.68 19.86 -16.69
N TYR A 244 -10.58 19.50 -15.77
CA TYR A 244 -11.14 20.46 -14.82
C TYR A 244 -10.06 21.06 -13.89
N ILE A 245 -9.18 20.22 -13.37
CA ILE A 245 -8.08 20.61 -12.46
C ILE A 245 -7.09 21.56 -13.15
N THR A 246 -6.65 21.23 -14.36
CA THR A 246 -5.67 22.03 -15.11
C THR A 246 -6.26 23.35 -15.59
N ASN A 247 -7.53 23.38 -16.01
CA ASN A 247 -8.23 24.62 -16.33
C ASN A 247 -8.35 25.57 -15.13
N MET A 248 -8.61 25.04 -13.92
CA MET A 248 -8.53 25.85 -12.71
C MET A 248 -7.10 26.33 -12.43
N ALA A 249 -6.09 25.48 -12.64
CA ALA A 249 -4.71 25.84 -12.39
C ALA A 249 -4.23 27.00 -13.29
N LYS A 250 -4.63 27.01 -14.56
CA LYS A 250 -4.33 28.06 -15.55
C LYS A 250 -4.92 29.42 -15.17
N ASP A 251 -6.12 29.43 -14.60
CA ASP A 251 -6.75 30.65 -14.10
C ASP A 251 -6.24 31.02 -12.71
N LYS A 252 -5.22 31.88 -12.64
CA LYS A 252 -4.60 32.31 -11.37
C LYS A 252 -5.58 32.97 -10.37
N LYS A 253 -6.74 33.45 -10.83
CA LYS A 253 -7.76 34.07 -9.96
C LYS A 253 -8.65 33.03 -9.27
N LYS A 254 -8.70 31.79 -9.78
CA LYS A 254 -9.48 30.71 -9.18
C LYS A 254 -8.71 30.03 -8.06
N GLU A 255 -9.42 29.62 -7.01
CA GLU A 255 -8.85 28.73 -6.01
C GLU A 255 -8.80 27.29 -6.56
N LEU A 256 -7.69 26.59 -6.33
CA LEU A 256 -7.62 25.14 -6.54
C LEU A 256 -8.47 24.43 -5.49
N SER A 257 -9.69 24.06 -5.88
CA SER A 257 -10.70 23.45 -5.02
C SER A 257 -11.17 22.10 -5.54
N GLN A 258 -11.89 21.34 -4.71
CA GLN A 258 -12.44 20.02 -5.06
C GLN A 258 -13.74 20.07 -5.90
N LYS A 259 -14.30 21.26 -6.15
CA LYS A 259 -15.62 21.42 -6.79
C LYS A 259 -15.60 20.83 -8.19
N GLY A 260 -16.67 20.13 -8.60
CA GLY A 260 -16.81 19.58 -9.95
C GLY A 260 -16.07 18.26 -10.21
N GLN A 261 -15.09 17.90 -9.40
CA GLN A 261 -14.34 16.63 -9.55
C GLN A 261 -15.11 15.43 -8.98
N LYS A 262 -14.94 14.22 -9.54
CA LYS A 262 -15.68 13.02 -9.11
C LYS A 262 -14.78 11.88 -8.60
N TYR A 263 -13.60 11.71 -9.16
CA TYR A 263 -12.72 10.56 -8.91
C TYR A 263 -11.35 11.03 -8.42
N LEU A 264 -10.59 11.70 -9.30
CA LEU A 264 -9.34 12.39 -8.97
C LEU A 264 -9.67 13.81 -8.56
N HIS A 265 -9.16 14.27 -7.43
CA HIS A 265 -9.47 15.62 -6.94
C HIS A 265 -8.31 16.31 -6.27
N VAL A 266 -8.36 17.64 -6.27
CA VAL A 266 -7.50 18.53 -5.51
C VAL A 266 -8.10 18.77 -4.14
N HIS A 267 -7.26 18.70 -3.10
CA HIS A 267 -7.66 19.03 -1.75
C HIS A 267 -6.57 19.75 -0.94
N PRO A 268 -6.95 20.48 0.14
CA PRO A 268 -6.00 20.97 1.13
C PRO A 268 -5.17 19.83 1.73
N HIS A 269 -3.87 20.06 1.88
CA HIS A 269 -2.93 19.13 2.49
C HIS A 269 -1.95 19.88 3.40
N GLY A 270 -1.41 19.22 4.42
CA GLY A 270 -0.51 19.85 5.40
C GLY A 270 -1.21 20.33 6.69
N SER A 271 -0.54 21.22 7.42
CA SER A 271 -1.01 21.78 8.68
C SER A 271 -2.21 22.73 8.49
N LYS A 272 -2.93 23.00 9.58
CA LYS A 272 -4.05 23.95 9.57
C LYS A 272 -3.55 25.33 9.09
N GLY A 273 -4.20 25.89 8.07
CA GLY A 273 -3.81 27.15 7.43
C GLY A 273 -2.81 27.01 6.29
N SER A 274 -2.34 25.80 5.97
CA SER A 274 -1.47 25.59 4.82
C SER A 274 -2.20 25.81 3.50
N GLU A 275 -1.55 26.56 2.60
CA GLU A 275 -1.99 26.70 1.21
C GLU A 275 -1.64 25.48 0.35
N GLN A 276 -0.86 24.53 0.89
CA GLN A 276 -0.47 23.33 0.18
C GLN A 276 -1.70 22.54 -0.28
N ARG A 277 -1.62 22.07 -1.52
CA ARG A 277 -2.64 21.22 -2.13
C ARG A 277 -2.04 19.87 -2.51
N ALA A 278 -2.89 18.86 -2.59
CA ALA A 278 -2.54 17.53 -3.05
C ALA A 278 -3.60 16.98 -4.00
N LEU A 279 -3.19 16.07 -4.85
CA LEU A 279 -4.10 15.17 -5.57
C LEU A 279 -4.46 14.00 -4.66
N GLY A 280 -5.71 13.57 -4.76
CA GLY A 280 -6.17 12.36 -4.11
C GLY A 280 -7.37 11.74 -4.81
N LEU A 281 -7.67 10.50 -4.45
CA LEU A 281 -8.86 9.78 -4.90
C LEU A 281 -9.97 9.94 -3.89
N LYS A 282 -11.20 10.21 -4.35
CA LYS A 282 -12.36 10.31 -3.45
C LYS A 282 -12.61 8.96 -2.77
N ASN A 283 -13.02 9.00 -1.51
CA ASN A 283 -13.33 7.80 -0.73
C ASN A 283 -14.35 6.89 -1.43
N LYS A 284 -15.42 7.46 -2.02
CA LYS A 284 -16.41 6.67 -2.77
C LYS A 284 -15.78 5.96 -3.97
N PHE A 285 -14.85 6.60 -4.67
CA PHE A 285 -14.13 5.96 -5.77
C PHE A 285 -13.19 4.85 -5.25
N VAL A 286 -12.48 5.09 -4.14
CA VAL A 286 -11.65 4.06 -3.49
C VAL A 286 -12.49 2.84 -3.09
N THR A 287 -13.70 3.05 -2.54
CA THR A 287 -14.64 1.95 -2.25
C THR A 287 -15.03 1.20 -3.54
N GLU A 288 -15.33 1.93 -4.61
CA GLU A 288 -15.73 1.35 -5.90
C GLU A 288 -14.62 0.47 -6.51
N ILE A 289 -13.38 0.95 -6.55
CA ILE A 289 -12.27 0.21 -7.14
C ILE A 289 -11.96 -1.07 -6.37
N ILE A 290 -12.02 -1.03 -5.03
CA ILE A 290 -11.81 -2.23 -4.19
C ILE A 290 -12.93 -3.23 -4.43
N GLY A 291 -14.20 -2.78 -4.42
CA GLY A 291 -15.33 -3.65 -4.67
C GLY A 291 -15.24 -4.33 -6.05
N LYS A 292 -15.00 -3.57 -7.12
CA LYS A 292 -14.86 -4.10 -8.48
C LYS A 292 -13.70 -5.09 -8.62
N ASP A 293 -12.59 -4.86 -7.93
CA ASP A 293 -11.45 -5.79 -7.92
C ASP A 293 -11.82 -7.12 -7.25
N LEU A 294 -12.51 -7.07 -6.11
CA LEU A 294 -13.04 -8.26 -5.45
C LEU A 294 -14.04 -9.02 -6.33
N GLU A 295 -14.96 -8.30 -6.99
CA GLU A 295 -15.93 -8.91 -7.90
C GLU A 295 -15.25 -9.64 -9.05
N LYS A 296 -14.25 -9.00 -9.66
CA LYS A 296 -13.44 -9.61 -10.71
C LYS A 296 -12.69 -10.86 -10.21
N LYS A 297 -12.10 -10.79 -9.02
CA LYS A 297 -11.28 -11.88 -8.45
C LYS A 297 -12.11 -13.11 -8.09
N TYR A 298 -13.31 -12.91 -7.54
CA TYR A 298 -14.13 -14.00 -6.99
C TYR A 298 -15.36 -14.33 -7.83
N ASN A 299 -15.59 -13.60 -8.93
CA ASN A 299 -16.75 -13.75 -9.83
C ASN A 299 -18.09 -13.76 -9.07
N LYS A 300 -18.25 -12.80 -8.16
CA LYS A 300 -19.44 -12.61 -7.30
C LYS A 300 -19.64 -11.13 -7.05
N ASN A 301 -20.85 -10.72 -6.65
CA ASN A 301 -21.12 -9.33 -6.30
C ASN A 301 -20.60 -9.04 -4.88
N PHE A 302 -19.73 -8.04 -4.75
CA PHE A 302 -19.19 -7.51 -3.50
C PHE A 302 -19.61 -6.07 -3.29
N LEU A 303 -19.90 -5.33 -4.37
CA LEU A 303 -20.24 -3.92 -4.35
C LEU A 303 -21.75 -3.73 -4.21
N ILE A 304 -22.16 -3.05 -3.14
CA ILE A 304 -23.56 -2.75 -2.86
C ILE A 304 -23.77 -1.25 -3.01
N LYS A 305 -24.69 -0.86 -3.90
CA LYS A 305 -25.08 0.53 -4.14
C LYS A 305 -26.52 0.75 -3.70
N GLN A 306 -26.72 1.61 -2.70
CA GLN A 306 -28.05 1.97 -2.19
C GLN A 306 -28.15 3.49 -2.08
N GLY A 307 -28.85 4.11 -3.03
CA GLY A 307 -28.89 5.57 -3.17
C GLY A 307 -27.48 6.15 -3.32
N ASN A 308 -27.12 7.07 -2.41
CA ASN A 308 -25.78 7.68 -2.38
C ASN A 308 -24.72 6.80 -1.70
N MET A 309 -25.12 5.73 -1.02
CA MET A 309 -24.24 4.84 -0.28
C MET A 309 -23.59 3.83 -1.22
N LEU A 310 -22.31 3.55 -0.98
CA LEU A 310 -21.53 2.53 -1.67
C LEU A 310 -20.78 1.73 -0.61
N ARG A 311 -20.95 0.40 -0.62
CA ARG A 311 -20.41 -0.50 0.39
C ARG A 311 -19.77 -1.73 -0.26
N ILE A 312 -18.84 -2.34 0.44
CA ILE A 312 -18.17 -3.59 0.05
C ILE A 312 -18.49 -4.63 1.10
N LYS A 313 -18.97 -5.80 0.69
CA LYS A 313 -19.23 -6.93 1.59
C LYS A 313 -18.08 -7.93 1.48
N PHE A 314 -17.27 -8.05 2.53
CA PHE A 314 -16.21 -9.08 2.59
C PHE A 314 -16.77 -10.44 2.99
#